data_AF-A0A540L3R1-F1
#
_entry.id   AF-A0A540L3R1-F1
#
_cell.length_a   1.000
_cell.length_b   1.000
_cell.length_c   1.000
_cell.angle_alpha   90.00
_cell.angle_beta   90.00
_cell.angle_gamma   90.00
#
_symmetry.space_group_name_H-M   'P 1'
#
loop_
_entity.id
_entity.type
_entity.pdbx_description
1 polymer ?
#
loop_
_entity_poly.entity_id
_entity_poly.type
_entity_poly.pdbx_seq_one_letter_code
_entity_poly.pdbx_strand_id
1 'polypeptide(L)'
;MRGELNGLKTKILREQPCAYYVHCFAHQLQLALVAVAKNNIDIASFFATANSVVNHVGASCKRRDSLKGQLQEELVIAFENDCLITERGLNQETSLKRAGDTRWTHNMVP
;
A
#
# COMPACT_ATOMS: atom_id res chain seq x y z
N MET A 1 -5.71 -1.89 -21.92
CA MET A 1 -5.35 -3.33 -21.98
C MET A 1 -4.20 -3.45 -22.97
N ARG A 2 -3.05 -3.98 -22.55
CA ARG A 2 -1.95 -4.39 -23.44
C ARG A 2 -1.54 -5.81 -23.04
N GLY A 3 -1.03 -6.59 -24.00
CA GLY A 3 -0.63 -7.99 -23.79
C GLY A 3 -1.75 -9.00 -24.12
N GLU A 4 -1.76 -10.12 -23.39
CA GLU A 4 -2.63 -11.30 -23.61
C GLU A 4 -4.15 -10.99 -23.64
N LEU A 5 -4.55 -9.86 -23.07
CA LEU A 5 -5.93 -9.42 -23.00
C LEU A 5 -6.47 -8.78 -24.30
N ASN A 6 -5.64 -8.61 -25.34
CA ASN A 6 -6.11 -8.13 -26.64
C ASN A 6 -7.15 -9.08 -27.26
N GLY A 7 -7.01 -10.40 -27.04
CA GLY A 7 -8.00 -11.38 -27.48
C GLY A 7 -9.32 -11.28 -26.73
N LEU A 8 -9.29 -10.85 -25.46
CA LEU A 8 -10.49 -10.69 -24.63
C LEU A 8 -11.37 -9.53 -25.12
N LYS A 9 -10.76 -8.39 -25.49
CA LYS A 9 -11.50 -7.26 -26.07
C LYS A 9 -12.24 -7.67 -27.35
N THR A 10 -11.58 -8.42 -28.23
CA THR A 10 -12.17 -8.89 -29.49
C THR A 10 -13.34 -9.85 -29.25
N LYS A 11 -13.22 -10.77 -28.28
CA LYS A 11 -14.33 -11.67 -27.90
C LYS A 11 -15.54 -10.89 -27.35
N ILE A 12 -15.30 -9.94 -26.44
CA ILE A 12 -16.36 -9.10 -25.86
C ILE A 12 -17.09 -8.29 -26.95
N LEU A 13 -16.36 -7.70 -27.89
CA LEU A 13 -16.97 -6.94 -29.00
C LEU A 13 -17.72 -7.83 -30.01
N ARG A 14 -17.30 -9.09 -30.19
CA ARG A 14 -18.02 -10.06 -31.03
C ARG A 14 -19.36 -10.47 -30.39
N GLU A 15 -19.39 -10.67 -29.09
CA GLU A 15 -20.59 -11.10 -28.35
C GLU A 15 -21.54 -9.93 -28.06
N GLN A 16 -21.00 -8.74 -27.78
CA GLN A 16 -21.75 -7.51 -27.54
C GLN A 16 -21.18 -6.36 -28.39
N PRO A 17 -21.69 -6.16 -29.62
CA PRO A 17 -21.19 -5.12 -30.54
C PRO A 17 -21.27 -3.69 -29.98
N CYS A 18 -22.20 -3.44 -29.05
CA CYS A 18 -22.36 -2.14 -28.40
C CYS A 18 -21.48 -1.96 -27.16
N ALA A 19 -20.64 -2.94 -26.78
CA ALA A 19 -19.78 -2.81 -25.62
C ALA A 19 -18.69 -1.75 -25.86
N TYR A 20 -18.56 -0.79 -24.96
CA TYR A 20 -17.52 0.22 -25.00
C TYR A 20 -16.72 0.22 -23.69
N TYR A 21 -15.41 0.36 -23.82
CA TYR A 21 -14.51 0.41 -22.67
C TYR A 21 -14.42 1.84 -22.15
N VAL A 22 -14.81 2.06 -20.90
CA VAL A 22 -14.63 3.35 -20.22
C VAL A 22 -13.34 3.28 -19.40
N HIS A 23 -12.41 4.19 -19.66
CA HIS A 23 -11.22 4.32 -18.84
C HIS A 23 -11.61 4.77 -17.42
N CYS A 24 -11.14 4.05 -16.41
CA CYS A 24 -11.40 4.38 -15.03
C CYS A 24 -10.68 5.68 -14.66
N PHE A 25 -11.44 6.75 -14.40
CA PHE A 25 -10.89 8.05 -13.97
C PHE A 25 -10.02 7.93 -12.72
N ALA A 26 -10.37 7.04 -11.78
CA ALA A 26 -9.55 6.74 -10.61
C ALA A 26 -8.13 6.30 -10.97
N HIS A 27 -7.96 5.48 -12.02
CA HIS A 27 -6.64 5.04 -12.47
C HIS A 27 -5.84 6.20 -13.07
N GLN A 28 -6.47 7.05 -13.89
CA GLN A 28 -5.82 8.22 -14.47
C GLN A 28 -5.41 9.23 -13.38
N LEU A 29 -6.29 9.48 -12.42
CA LEU A 29 -6.00 10.32 -11.26
C LEU A 29 -4.83 9.76 -10.45
N GLN A 30 -4.82 8.44 -10.20
CA GLN A 30 -3.72 7.79 -9.50
C GLN A 30 -2.39 7.96 -10.23
N LEU A 31 -2.35 7.75 -11.54
CA LEU A 31 -1.12 7.93 -12.33
C LEU A 31 -0.63 9.39 -12.29
N ALA A 32 -1.54 10.35 -12.41
CA ALA A 32 -1.22 11.77 -12.32
C ALA A 32 -0.65 12.13 -10.94
N LEU A 33 -1.29 11.68 -9.86
CA LEU A 33 -0.82 11.91 -8.49
C LEU A 33 0.57 11.31 -8.25
N VAL A 34 0.79 10.07 -8.69
CA VAL A 34 2.11 9.41 -8.56
C VAL A 34 3.18 10.15 -9.35
N ALA A 35 2.87 10.59 -10.57
CA ALA A 35 3.81 11.35 -11.40
C ALA A 35 4.20 12.69 -10.73
N VAL A 36 3.21 13.44 -10.21
CA VAL A 36 3.46 14.69 -9.50
C VAL A 36 4.27 14.45 -8.22
N ALA A 37 3.91 13.44 -7.43
CA ALA A 37 4.60 13.10 -6.19
C ALA A 37 6.07 12.72 -6.43
N LYS A 38 6.37 11.96 -7.49
CA LYS A 38 7.75 11.57 -7.86
C LYS A 38 8.62 12.76 -8.28
N ASN A 39 8.02 13.83 -8.79
CA ASN A 39 8.74 15.04 -9.20
C ASN A 39 9.04 15.99 -8.04
N ASN A 40 8.49 15.73 -6.84
CA ASN A 40 8.83 16.47 -5.64
C ASN A 40 9.91 15.71 -4.85
N ILE A 41 11.06 16.35 -4.62
CA ILE A 41 12.23 15.72 -4.00
C ILE A 41 11.94 15.28 -2.56
N ASP A 42 11.22 16.08 -1.78
CA ASP A 42 10.91 15.78 -0.38
C ASP A 42 9.99 14.56 -0.28
N ILE A 43 8.95 14.53 -1.12
CA ILE A 43 8.01 13.40 -1.18
C ILE A 43 8.74 12.14 -1.67
N ALA A 44 9.57 12.23 -2.71
CA ALA A 44 10.35 11.10 -3.20
C ALA A 44 11.32 10.56 -2.14
N SER A 45 12.03 11.45 -1.43
CA SER A 45 12.96 11.10 -0.34
C SER A 45 12.24 10.43 0.82
N PHE A 46 11.07 10.95 1.22
CA PHE A 46 10.23 10.35 2.24
C PHE A 46 9.86 8.90 1.89
N PHE A 47 9.32 8.67 0.69
CA PHE A 47 8.92 7.33 0.27
C PHE A 47 10.11 6.39 0.07
N ALA A 48 11.27 6.88 -0.36
CA ALA A 48 12.50 6.09 -0.45
C ALA A 48 12.94 5.61 0.95
N THR A 49 12.92 6.51 1.93
CA THR A 49 13.27 6.18 3.32
C THR A 49 12.28 5.19 3.92
N ALA A 50 10.98 5.45 3.77
CA ALA A 50 9.93 4.56 4.26
C ALA A 50 10.06 3.15 3.64
N ASN A 51 10.31 3.07 2.33
CA ASN A 51 10.51 1.80 1.64
C ASN A 51 11.77 1.06 2.14
N SER A 52 12.86 1.78 2.42
CA SER A 52 14.08 1.20 3.00
C SER A 52 13.80 0.56 4.37
N VAL A 53 13.09 1.26 5.25
CA VAL A 53 12.72 0.74 6.58
C VAL A 53 11.82 -0.48 6.46
N VAL A 54 10.77 -0.41 5.64
CA VAL A 54 9.84 -1.52 5.43
C VAL A 54 10.56 -2.74 4.86
N ASN A 55 11.48 -2.56 3.91
CA ASN A 55 12.26 -3.67 3.35
C ASN A 55 13.23 -4.23 4.39
N HIS A 56 13.91 -3.39 5.15
CA HIS A 56 14.83 -3.84 6.18
C HIS A 56 14.13 -4.67 7.24
N VAL A 57 13.04 -4.18 7.83
CA VAL A 57 12.25 -4.90 8.84
C VAL A 57 11.53 -6.11 8.20
N GLY A 58 10.95 -5.92 7.02
CA GLY A 58 10.13 -6.92 6.33
C GLY A 58 10.91 -8.08 5.73
N ALA A 59 12.20 -7.90 5.38
CA ALA A 59 13.02 -8.94 4.75
C ALA A 59 13.38 -10.12 5.68
N SER A 60 13.09 -10.03 6.98
CA SER A 60 13.28 -11.14 7.91
C SER A 60 12.11 -11.22 8.87
N CYS A 61 11.43 -12.38 8.91
CA CYS A 61 10.38 -12.63 9.89
C CYS A 61 10.91 -12.43 11.32
N LYS A 62 12.15 -12.86 11.61
CA LYS A 62 12.76 -12.68 12.94
C LYS A 62 12.88 -11.21 13.34
N ARG A 63 13.28 -10.31 12.44
CA ARG A 63 13.38 -8.87 12.74
C ARG A 63 12.00 -8.26 12.97
N ARG A 64 11.03 -8.64 12.14
CA ARG A 64 9.65 -8.20 12.28
C ARG A 64 9.06 -8.65 13.61
N ASP A 65 9.25 -9.91 13.99
CA ASP A 65 8.70 -10.49 15.22
C ASP A 65 9.40 -9.90 16.45
N SER A 66 10.72 -9.68 16.39
CA SER A 66 11.48 -8.99 17.45
C SER A 66 10.99 -7.56 17.67
N LEU A 67 10.73 -6.81 16.59
CA LEU A 67 10.21 -5.45 16.69
C LEU A 67 8.80 -5.43 17.30
N LYS A 68 7.94 -6.39 16.91
CA LYS A 68 6.62 -6.56 17.51
C LYS A 68 6.71 -6.90 19.01
N GLY A 69 7.63 -7.78 19.39
CA GLY A 69 7.84 -8.15 20.79
C GLY A 69 8.26 -6.96 21.65
N GLN A 70 9.21 -6.14 21.17
CA GLN A 70 9.63 -4.92 21.86
C GLN A 70 8.47 -3.93 22.04
N LEU A 71 7.67 -3.71 20.99
CA LEU A 71 6.50 -2.84 21.06
C LEU A 71 5.46 -3.35 22.06
N GLN A 72 5.23 -4.65 22.14
CA GLN A 72 4.32 -5.25 23.12
C GLN A 72 4.82 -5.06 24.55
N GLU A 73 6.12 -5.23 24.80
CA GLU A 73 6.74 -5.02 26.11
C GLU A 73 6.64 -3.55 26.54
N GLU A 74 6.96 -2.59 25.65
CA GLU A 74 6.81 -1.16 25.93
C GLU A 74 5.35 -0.78 26.24
N LEU A 75 4.39 -1.36 25.51
CA LEU A 75 2.97 -1.14 25.79
C LEU A 75 2.57 -1.67 27.16
N VAL A 76 3.01 -2.87 27.54
CA VAL A 76 2.75 -3.44 28.87
C VAL A 76 3.28 -2.51 29.96
N ILE A 77 4.53 -2.04 29.84
CA ILE A 77 5.13 -1.09 30.79
C ILE A 77 4.33 0.22 30.85
N ALA A 78 3.92 0.75 29.70
CA ALA A 78 3.15 1.99 29.63
C ALA A 78 1.74 1.85 30.24
N PHE A 79 1.13 0.66 30.16
CA PHE A 79 -0.11 0.32 30.87
C PHE A 79 0.09 0.18 32.38
N GLU A 80 1.14 -0.50 32.82
CA GLU A 80 1.47 -0.65 34.25
C GLU A 80 1.72 0.70 34.93
N ASN A 81 2.27 1.66 34.18
CA ASN A 81 2.53 3.01 34.66
C ASN A 81 1.33 3.96 34.51
N ASP A 82 0.14 3.46 34.13
CA ASP A 82 -1.09 4.25 33.91
C ASP A 82 -0.88 5.44 32.92
N CYS A 83 0.13 5.34 32.07
CA CYS A 83 0.54 6.42 31.16
C CYS A 83 -0.29 6.46 29.87
N LEU A 84 -1.18 5.48 29.64
CA LEU A 84 -1.98 5.34 28.43
C LEU A 84 -3.48 5.40 28.72
N ILE A 85 -4.15 6.44 28.19
CA ILE A 85 -5.60 6.51 28.20
C ILE A 85 -6.13 5.47 27.20
N THR A 86 -6.82 4.44 27.72
CA THR A 86 -7.29 3.31 26.91
C THR A 86 -8.55 3.67 26.13
N GLU A 87 -8.43 4.51 25.10
CA GLU A 87 -9.51 4.69 24.14
C GLU A 87 -9.55 3.51 23.16
N ARG A 88 -10.69 2.81 23.12
CA ARG A 88 -10.90 1.60 22.34
C ARG A 88 -10.80 1.90 20.84
N GLY A 89 -9.65 1.62 20.23
CA GLY A 89 -9.44 1.74 18.77
C GLY A 89 -8.06 2.23 18.33
N LEU A 90 -7.32 2.93 19.21
CA LEU A 90 -6.00 3.51 18.88
C LEU A 90 -4.86 2.48 18.76
N ASN A 91 -5.03 1.30 19.35
CA ASN A 91 -3.97 0.29 19.48
C ASN A 91 -4.13 -0.88 18.50
N GLN A 92 -5.01 -0.73 17.51
CA GLN A 92 -5.12 -1.75 16.46
C GLN A 92 -3.81 -1.79 15.69
N GLU A 93 -3.21 -2.98 15.54
CA GLU A 93 -2.11 -3.17 14.61
C GLU A 93 -2.59 -2.75 13.21
N THR A 94 -2.22 -1.54 12.81
CA THR A 94 -2.37 -1.09 11.43
C THR A 94 -1.27 -1.78 10.64
N SER A 95 -1.51 -3.03 10.25
CA SER A 95 -0.68 -3.64 9.22
C SER A 95 -0.74 -2.70 8.01
N LEU A 96 0.40 -2.20 7.55
CA LEU A 96 0.46 -1.52 6.27
C LEU A 96 0.03 -2.56 5.23
N LYS A 97 -1.24 -2.49 4.81
CA LYS A 97 -1.78 -3.43 3.83
C LYS A 97 -0.82 -3.43 2.65
N ARG A 98 -0.52 -4.62 2.12
CA ARG A 98 0.38 -4.75 0.98
C ARG A 98 -0.13 -3.81 -0.10
N ALA A 99 0.77 -3.16 -0.84
CA ALA A 99 0.36 -2.33 -1.98
C ALA A 99 -0.55 -3.10 -2.98
N GLY A 100 -0.59 -4.44 -2.95
CA GLY A 100 -1.55 -5.22 -3.74
C GLY A 100 -3.00 -5.26 -3.21
N ASP A 101 -3.24 -4.99 -1.92
CA ASP A 101 -4.55 -5.20 -1.27
C ASP A 101 -5.47 -3.97 -1.37
N THR A 102 -4.90 -2.79 -1.59
CA THR A 102 -5.64 -1.64 -2.12
C THR A 102 -5.65 -1.76 -3.64
N ARG A 103 -6.84 -1.82 -4.25
CA ARG A 103 -7.10 -1.91 -5.70
C ARG A 103 -6.45 -0.81 -6.58
N TRP A 104 -5.60 0.03 -5.99
CA TRP A 104 -5.05 1.28 -6.50
C TRP A 104 -3.53 1.25 -6.71
N THR A 105 -2.80 0.24 -6.22
CA THR A 105 -1.34 0.36 -6.05
C THR A 105 -0.55 -0.76 -6.75
N HIS A 106 -0.47 -0.70 -8.08
CA HIS A 106 0.45 -1.56 -8.86
C HIS A 106 1.73 -0.86 -9.35
N ASN A 107 1.89 0.46 -9.13
CA ASN A 107 2.99 1.22 -9.75
C ASN A 107 3.99 1.84 -8.76
N MET A 108 4.11 1.28 -7.55
CA MET A 108 5.15 1.65 -6.59
C MET A 108 6.04 0.45 -6.26
N VAL A 109 6.83 0.02 -7.24
CA VAL A 109 8.08 -0.72 -7.02
C VAL A 109 9.09 -0.12 -8.02
N PRO A 110 10.35 0.12 -7.62
CA PRO A 110 11.40 0.64 -8.51
C PRO A 110 11.58 -0.19 -9.78
#